data_AF-A0A6B0WK69-F1
#
_entry.id   AF-A0A6B0WK69-F1
#
_cell.length_a   1.000
_cell.length_b   1.000
_cell.length_c   1.000
_cell.angle_alpha   90.00
_cell.angle_beta   90.00
_cell.angle_gamma   90.00
#
_symmetry.space_group_name_H-M   'P 1'
#
loop_
_entity.id
_entity.type
_entity.pdbx_description
1 polymer ?
#
loop_
_entity_poly.entity_id
_entity_poly.type
_entity_poly.pdbx_seq_one_letter_code
_entity_poly.pdbx_strand_id
1 'polypeptide(L)' 'VSEEAFWDLDGPIVRITTPHLPLASAPNLEDLALPDADRIAATIKAALG' A
#
# COMPACT_ATOMS: atom_id res chain seq x y z
N VAL A 1 0.68 -2.89 16.93
CA VAL A 1 1.93 -2.37 16.31
C VAL A 1 2.20 -0.92 16.64
N SER A 2 1.52 0.08 16.04
CA SER A 2 1.86 1.49 16.31
C SER A 2 1.73 1.87 17.79
N GLU A 3 0.74 1.34 18.52
CA GLU A 3 0.59 1.61 19.96
C GLU A 3 1.70 0.97 20.82
N GLU A 4 2.28 -0.13 20.35
CA GLU A 4 3.24 -0.95 21.13
C GLU A 4 4.70 -0.59 20.82
N ALA A 5 4.97 -0.03 19.64
CA ALA A 5 6.32 0.22 19.13
C ALA A 5 6.46 1.64 18.55
N PHE A 6 5.63 2.59 18.97
CA PHE A 6 5.61 3.95 18.40
C PHE A 6 7.00 4.61 18.38
N TRP A 7 7.75 4.45 19.46
CA TRP A 7 9.07 5.07 19.64
C TRP A 7 10.19 4.36 18.88
N ASP A 8 9.94 3.16 18.37
CA ASP A 8 10.90 2.35 17.60
C ASP A 8 10.69 2.52 16.08
N LEU A 9 9.73 3.35 15.66
CA LEU A 9 9.47 3.62 14.25
C LEU A 9 10.39 4.72 13.71
N ASP A 10 11.26 4.37 12.76
CA ASP A 10 12.08 5.33 12.00
C ASP A 10 11.25 6.20 11.02
N GLY A 11 9.99 5.83 10.80
CA GLY A 11 9.10 6.51 9.87
C GLY A 11 7.63 6.09 10.01
N PRO A 12 6.72 6.79 9.32
CA PRO A 12 5.29 6.51 9.41
C PRO A 12 4.94 5.16 8.79
N ILE A 13 3.98 4.45 9.39
CA ILE A 13 3.36 3.28 8.76
C ILE A 13 2.48 3.75 7.60
N VAL A 14 2.82 3.30 6.38
CA VAL A 14 2.06 3.56 5.15
C VAL A 14 1.24 2.34 4.75
N ARG A 15 0.04 2.59 4.18
CA ARG A 15 -0.88 1.54 3.74
C ARG A 15 -0.89 1.42 2.22
N ILE A 16 -0.88 0.18 1.73
CA ILE A 16 -1.07 -0.15 0.33
C ILE A 16 -2.35 -0.98 0.24
N THR A 17 -3.38 -0.42 -0.39
CA THR A 17 -4.70 -1.05 -0.51
C THR A 17 -5.28 -0.81 -1.89
N THR A 18 -6.41 -1.46 -2.16
CA THR A 18 -7.27 -1.08 -3.28
C THR A 18 -7.69 0.39 -3.18
N PRO A 19 -7.96 1.06 -4.32
CA PRO A 19 -8.52 2.41 -4.32
C PRO A 19 -9.90 2.41 -3.68
N HIS A 20 -10.34 3.58 -3.19
CA HIS A 20 -11.64 3.73 -2.53
C HIS A 20 -12.79 3.83 -3.54
N LEU A 21 -13.03 2.73 -4.25
CA LEU A 21 -14.08 2.56 -5.24
C LEU A 21 -14.58 1.10 -5.26
N PRO A 22 -15.78 0.81 -5.78
CA PRO A 22 -16.26 -0.56 -5.91
C PRO A 22 -15.39 -1.38 -6.86
N LEU A 23 -15.01 -2.60 -6.47
CA LEU A 23 -14.21 -3.47 -7.31
C LEU A 23 -14.95 -3.78 -8.62
N ALA A 24 -14.27 -3.58 -9.75
CA ALA A 24 -14.81 -3.91 -11.05
C ALA A 24 -14.77 -5.43 -11.28
N SER A 25 -15.79 -5.98 -11.93
CA SER A 25 -15.83 -7.41 -12.30
C SER A 25 -15.07 -7.71 -13.61
N ALA A 26 -14.68 -6.69 -14.37
CA ALA A 26 -13.89 -6.87 -15.57
C ALA A 26 -12.44 -7.19 -15.17
N PRO A 27 -11.84 -8.31 -15.62
CA PRO A 27 -10.54 -8.77 -15.10
C PRO A 27 -9.43 -7.72 -15.18
N ASN A 28 -9.33 -7.05 -16.34
CA ASN A 28 -8.34 -6.01 -16.55
C ASN A 28 -8.50 -4.78 -15.63
N LEU A 29 -9.71 -4.52 -15.12
CA LEU A 29 -9.97 -3.43 -14.19
C LEU A 29 -9.80 -3.87 -12.74
N GLU A 30 -10.09 -5.14 -12.43
CA GLU A 30 -9.79 -5.76 -11.14
C GLU A 30 -8.28 -5.77 -10.88
N ASP A 31 -7.48 -6.20 -11.86
CA ASP A 31 -6.02 -6.23 -11.80
C ASP A 31 -5.43 -4.84 -11.49
N LEU A 32 -5.97 -3.78 -12.09
CA LEU A 32 -5.54 -2.39 -11.85
C LEU A 32 -5.93 -1.87 -10.47
N ALA A 33 -6.96 -2.44 -9.84
CA ALA A 33 -7.40 -2.04 -8.51
C ALA A 33 -6.56 -2.71 -7.42
N LEU A 34 -6.08 -3.94 -7.67
CA LEU A 34 -5.26 -4.69 -6.74
C LEU A 34 -3.84 -4.10 -6.63
N PRO A 35 -3.19 -4.16 -5.46
CA PRO A 35 -1.78 -3.87 -5.35
C PRO A 35 -0.92 -4.87 -6.13
N ASP A 36 0.03 -4.37 -6.90
CA ASP A 36 1.05 -5.16 -7.59
C ASP A 36 2.47 -4.93 -7.02
N ALA A 37 3.43 -5.73 -7.47
CA ALA A 37 4.81 -5.69 -7.00
C ALA A 37 5.51 -4.35 -7.29
N ASP A 38 5.21 -3.72 -8.42
CA ASP A 38 5.83 -2.45 -8.82
C ASP A 38 5.33 -1.32 -7.91
N ARG A 39 4.03 -1.28 -7.63
CA ARG A 39 3.41 -0.34 -6.68
C ARG A 39 3.96 -0.53 -5.27
N ILE A 40 4.15 -1.78 -4.83
CA ILE A 40 4.76 -2.08 -3.52
C ILE A 40 6.19 -1.56 -3.46
N ALA A 41 7.01 -1.89 -4.46
CA ALA A 41 8.41 -1.46 -4.51
C ALA A 41 8.53 0.08 -4.57
N ALA A 42 7.69 0.76 -5.36
CA ALA A 42 7.65 2.21 -5.43
C ALA A 42 7.29 2.85 -4.09
N THR A 43 6.30 2.28 -3.38
CA THR A 43 5.87 2.79 -2.08
C THR A 43 6.95 2.61 -1.02
N ILE A 44 7.63 1.47 -1.00
CA ILE A 44 8.76 1.21 -0.08
C ILE A 44 9.91 2.18 -0.36
N LYS A 45 10.27 2.40 -1.62
CA LYS A 45 11.33 3.36 -1.99
C LYS A 45 10.98 4.78 -1.55
N ALA A 46 9.73 5.20 -1.70
CA ALA A 46 9.27 6.51 -1.24
C ALA A 46 9.24 6.63 0.29
N ALA A 47 9.04 5.53 1.02
CA ALA A 47 9.01 5.52 2.49
C ALA A 47 10.41 5.47 3.12
N LEU A 48 11.43 4.96 2.39
CA LEU A 48 12.82 4.86 2.84
C LEU A 48 13.72 6.00 2.33
N GLY A 49 13.23 6.84 1.43
CA GLY A 49 13.94 8.00 0.88
C GLY A 49 13.75 9.24 1.74
#